data_AF-A0A2A4IY05-F1
#
_entry.id   AF-A0A2A4IY05-F1
#
_cell.length_a   1.000
_cell.length_b   1.000
_cell.length_c   1.000
_cell.angle_alpha   90.00
_cell.angle_beta   90.00
_cell.angle_gamma   90.00
#
_symmetry.space_group_name_H-M   'P 1'
#
loop_
_entity.id
_entity.type
_entity.pdbx_description
1 polymer ?
#
loop_
_entity_poly.entity_id
_entity_poly.type
_entity_poly.pdbx_seq_one_letter_code
_entity_poly.pdbx_strand_id
1 'polypeptide(L)'
;MKNFVPLVLICYISLVAFILIDVGEANDTKAVLHRNRRYLSFLNMTRFYLKFNFKANIIPWNQLFAQAIGFRMNWDAPPTTFRPFHRIYRRDIYDFVESLLDRNGLHGYHCLRRAICEMQMISEPNAIYHKLLKIVFRKISSATERWHNTTASNCHISMNTCPLSLLEVSPYTDIV
;
A
#
# COMPACT_ATOMS: atom_id res chain seq x y z
N MET A 1 20.67 -36.98 -58.75
CA MET A 1 20.01 -37.33 -57.46
C MET A 1 20.97 -37.71 -56.31
N LYS A 2 22.31 -37.63 -56.45
CA LYS A 2 23.24 -37.98 -55.34
C LYS A 2 23.59 -36.82 -54.39
N ASN A 3 23.36 -35.57 -54.81
CA ASN A 3 23.76 -34.37 -54.03
C ASN A 3 22.62 -33.75 -53.23
N PHE A 4 21.40 -34.28 -53.34
CA PHE A 4 20.22 -33.73 -52.67
C PHE A 4 20.10 -34.21 -51.22
N VAL A 5 20.41 -35.50 -50.98
CA VAL A 5 20.43 -36.12 -49.66
C VAL A 5 21.42 -35.46 -48.68
N PRO A 6 22.69 -35.16 -49.05
CA PRO A 6 23.61 -34.49 -48.13
C PRO A 6 23.18 -33.05 -47.80
N LEU A 7 22.49 -32.37 -48.73
CA LEU A 7 22.04 -30.99 -48.54
C LEU A 7 20.86 -30.91 -47.56
N VAL A 8 19.94 -31.89 -47.63
CA VAL A 8 18.84 -32.04 -46.65
C VAL A 8 19.38 -32.39 -45.26
N LEU A 9 20.41 -33.24 -45.18
CA LEU A 9 21.06 -33.58 -43.90
C LEU A 9 21.75 -32.36 -43.26
N ILE A 10 22.45 -31.55 -44.05
CA ILE A 10 23.08 -30.32 -43.56
C ILE A 10 22.03 -29.32 -43.07
N CYS A 11 20.92 -29.15 -43.81
CA CYS A 11 19.81 -28.30 -43.36
C CYS A 11 19.15 -28.82 -42.08
N TYR A 12 19.04 -30.15 -41.90
CA TYR A 12 18.47 -30.71 -40.68
C TYR A 12 19.39 -30.48 -39.48
N ILE A 13 20.70 -30.70 -39.65
CA ILE A 13 21.70 -30.48 -38.59
C ILE A 13 21.77 -29.00 -38.19
N SER A 14 21.71 -28.07 -39.15
CA SER A 14 21.70 -26.64 -38.84
C SER A 14 20.44 -26.22 -38.09
N LEU A 15 19.27 -26.77 -38.45
CA LEU A 15 18.00 -26.47 -37.79
C LEU A 15 17.99 -27.01 -36.35
N VAL A 16 18.51 -28.21 -36.12
CA VAL A 16 18.67 -28.78 -34.76
C VAL A 16 19.66 -27.95 -33.93
N ALA A 17 20.76 -27.49 -34.53
CA ALA A 17 21.73 -26.64 -33.83
C ALA A 17 21.13 -25.28 -33.44
N PHE A 18 20.35 -24.65 -34.32
CA PHE A 18 19.63 -23.41 -34.01
C PHE A 18 18.64 -23.59 -32.85
N ILE A 19 17.85 -24.66 -32.86
CA ILE A 19 16.90 -24.95 -31.76
C ILE A 19 17.64 -25.14 -30.42
N LEU A 20 18.79 -25.82 -30.42
CA LEU A 20 19.58 -26.02 -29.20
C LEU A 20 20.16 -24.70 -28.64
N ILE A 21 20.56 -23.77 -29.51
CA ILE A 21 21.06 -22.45 -29.11
C ILE A 21 19.94 -21.60 -28.50
N ASP A 22 18.78 -21.52 -29.16
CA ASP A 22 17.63 -20.75 -28.67
C ASP A 22 17.12 -21.27 -27.31
N VAL A 23 17.09 -22.60 -27.12
CA VAL A 23 16.69 -23.21 -25.85
C VAL A 23 17.72 -22.96 -24.74
N GLY A 24 19.01 -22.91 -25.09
CA GLY A 24 20.08 -22.55 -24.16
C GLY A 24 19.95 -21.11 -23.65
N GLU A 25 19.72 -20.17 -24.55
CA GLU A 25 19.59 -18.74 -24.22
C GLU A 25 18.30 -18.42 -23.44
N ALA A 26 17.21 -19.17 -23.70
CA ALA A 26 15.97 -19.08 -22.92
C ALA A 26 16.13 -19.53 -21.45
N ASN A 27 17.15 -20.32 -21.12
CA ASN A 27 17.42 -20.74 -19.75
C ASN A 27 18.19 -19.68 -18.94
N ASP A 28 19.08 -18.91 -19.58
CA ASP A 28 19.87 -17.87 -18.91
C ASP A 28 19.07 -16.61 -18.56
N THR A 29 17.97 -16.33 -19.28
CA THR A 29 17.06 -15.21 -18.96
C THR A 29 16.26 -15.40 -17.67
N LYS A 30 16.28 -16.59 -17.06
CA LYS A 30 15.70 -16.87 -15.74
C LYS A 30 16.70 -16.69 -14.59
N ALA A 31 17.86 -16.09 -14.83
CA ALA A 31 18.70 -15.59 -13.75
C ALA A 31 17.96 -14.48 -12.99
N VAL A 32 17.18 -14.87 -11.99
CA VAL A 32 16.56 -13.99 -11.01
C VAL A 32 17.66 -13.10 -10.46
N LEU A 33 17.69 -11.83 -10.87
CA LEU A 33 18.62 -10.83 -10.35
C LEU A 33 18.47 -10.80 -8.84
N HIS A 34 19.39 -11.45 -8.13
CA HIS A 34 19.42 -11.46 -6.67
C HIS A 34 19.89 -10.09 -6.19
N ARG A 35 18.99 -9.12 -6.21
CA ARG A 35 19.25 -7.78 -5.71
C ARG A 35 19.47 -7.86 -4.20
N ASN A 36 20.72 -7.68 -3.78
CA ASN A 36 21.06 -7.56 -2.37
C ASN A 36 20.31 -6.36 -1.77
N ARG A 37 19.40 -6.65 -0.83
CA ARG A 37 18.62 -5.63 -0.14
C ARG A 37 19.42 -5.14 1.06
N ARG A 38 19.73 -3.85 1.08
CA ARG A 38 20.31 -3.19 2.26
C ARG A 38 19.17 -2.76 3.17
N TYR A 39 19.31 -3.01 4.46
CA TYR A 39 18.31 -2.69 5.47
C TYR A 39 18.82 -1.55 6.35
N LEU A 40 17.92 -0.64 6.71
CA LEU A 40 18.18 0.34 7.76
C LEU A 40 18.02 -0.39 9.10
N SER A 41 19.13 -0.73 9.75
CA SER A 41 19.13 -1.20 11.13
C SER A 41 19.36 -0.03 12.07
N PHE A 42 18.58 0.02 13.13
CA PHE A 42 18.81 0.96 14.22
C PHE A 42 19.75 0.30 15.22
N LEU A 43 20.85 0.98 15.56
CA LEU A 43 21.77 0.54 16.61
C LEU A 43 21.06 0.61 17.97
N ASN A 44 21.44 -0.27 18.91
CA ASN A 44 20.95 -0.27 20.30
C ASN A 44 21.12 1.08 21.04
N MET A 45 21.90 2.01 20.49
CA MET A 45 22.12 3.36 21.03
C MET A 45 21.10 4.41 20.56
N THR A 46 20.19 4.07 19.64
CA THR A 46 19.20 5.03 19.13
C THR A 46 18.00 5.15 20.07
N ARG A 47 17.77 6.36 20.59
CA ARG A 47 16.61 6.67 21.44
C ARG A 47 15.46 7.18 20.57
N PHE A 48 14.32 6.52 20.64
CA PHE A 48 13.12 6.91 19.91
C PHE A 48 12.21 7.72 20.82
N TYR A 49 11.67 8.82 20.31
CA TYR A 49 10.61 9.55 20.98
C TYR A 49 9.53 9.95 19.98
N LEU A 50 8.28 9.84 20.43
CA LEU A 50 7.10 10.24 19.69
C LEU A 50 6.44 11.37 20.48
N LYS A 51 6.17 12.49 19.81
CA LYS A 51 5.54 13.66 20.42
C LYS A 51 4.28 14.02 19.66
N PHE A 52 3.14 13.94 20.31
CA PHE A 52 1.86 14.46 19.82
C PHE A 52 1.58 15.77 20.52
N ASN A 53 1.23 16.81 19.76
CA ASN A 53 0.80 18.09 20.34
C ASN A 53 -0.54 18.45 19.72
N PHE A 54 -1.51 18.70 20.58
CA PHE A 54 -2.83 19.20 20.21
C PHE A 54 -2.94 20.62 20.74
N LYS A 55 -3.50 21.52 19.92
CA LYS A 55 -3.84 22.88 20.33
C LYS A 55 -5.30 23.09 19.95
N ALA A 56 -6.12 23.46 20.93
CA ALA A 56 -7.51 23.85 20.74
C ALA A 56 -7.70 25.27 21.26
N ASN A 57 -8.27 26.16 20.44
CA ASN A 57 -8.66 27.49 20.90
C ASN A 57 -9.91 27.35 21.78
N ILE A 58 -9.89 27.96 22.96
CA ILE A 58 -11.00 27.85 23.93
C ILE A 58 -12.19 28.70 23.48
N ILE A 59 -11.90 29.80 22.77
CA ILE A 59 -12.90 30.77 22.33
C ILE A 59 -12.93 30.79 20.79
N PRO A 60 -14.09 30.69 20.14
CA PRO A 60 -14.19 30.58 18.68
C PRO A 60 -13.89 31.89 17.92
N TRP A 61 -14.03 33.05 18.56
CA TRP A 61 -13.85 34.36 17.91
C TRP A 61 -12.47 35.00 18.11
N ASN A 62 -11.59 34.43 18.94
CA ASN A 62 -10.24 34.95 19.11
C ASN A 62 -9.21 33.83 19.36
N GLN A 63 -7.94 34.10 19.06
CA GLN A 63 -6.84 33.15 19.28
C GLN A 63 -6.07 33.46 20.57
N LEU A 64 -6.62 34.30 21.45
CA LEU A 64 -5.94 34.79 22.66
C LEU A 64 -5.80 33.69 23.71
N PHE A 65 -6.80 32.82 23.82
CA PHE A 65 -6.82 31.73 24.79
C PHE A 65 -6.90 30.39 24.08
N ALA A 66 -5.85 29.58 24.25
CA ALA A 66 -5.77 28.24 23.69
C ALA A 66 -5.29 27.24 24.75
N GLN A 67 -5.89 26.06 24.75
CA GLN A 67 -5.44 24.93 25.53
C GLN A 67 -4.57 24.04 24.63
N ALA A 68 -3.36 23.74 25.10
CA ALA A 68 -2.46 22.82 24.42
C ALA A 68 -2.23 21.59 25.28
N ILE A 69 -2.31 20.40 24.67
CA ILE A 69 -2.03 19.13 25.32
C ILE A 69 -0.92 18.44 24.52
N GLY A 70 0.16 18.09 25.21
CA GLY A 70 1.30 17.39 24.62
C GLY A 70 1.47 16.01 25.25
N PHE A 71 1.53 14.97 24.43
CA PHE A 71 1.93 13.64 24.84
C PHE A 71 3.32 13.35 24.31
N ARG A 72 4.24 12.95 25.19
CA ARG A 72 5.59 12.52 24.82
C ARG A 72 5.80 11.10 25.32
N MET A 73 6.09 10.20 24.39
CA MET A 73 6.47 8.84 24.68
C MET A 73 7.95 8.68 24.32
N ASN A 74 8.76 8.26 25.29
CA ASN A 74 10.18 7.96 25.08
C ASN A 74 10.38 6.45 25.22
N TRP A 75 11.11 5.86 24.27
CA TRP A 75 11.55 4.48 24.34
C TRP A 75 13.08 4.44 24.40
N ASP A 76 13.61 3.79 25.44
CA ASP A 76 15.06 3.64 25.65
C ASP A 76 15.69 2.66 24.64
N ALA A 77 14.91 1.70 24.16
CA ALA A 77 15.21 0.83 23.05
C ALA A 77 13.92 0.53 22.29
N PRO A 78 13.97 0.28 20.96
CA PRO A 78 12.79 -0.21 20.25
C PRO A 78 12.30 -1.50 20.94
N PRO A 79 11.00 -1.62 21.26
CA PRO A 79 10.44 -2.84 21.83
C PRO A 79 10.89 -4.07 21.02
N THR A 80 11.06 -5.23 21.65
CA THR A 80 11.39 -6.47 20.91
C THR A 80 10.31 -6.87 19.89
N THR A 81 9.09 -6.35 20.05
CA THR A 81 7.97 -6.40 19.11
C THR A 81 8.06 -5.36 17.99
N PHE A 82 8.85 -4.31 18.17
CA PHE A 82 9.18 -3.29 17.17
C PHE A 82 10.20 -3.86 16.20
N ARG A 83 9.74 -4.83 15.39
CA ARG A 83 10.40 -5.08 14.12
C ARG A 83 10.21 -3.77 13.35
N PRO A 84 11.29 -3.09 12.90
CA PRO A 84 11.11 -1.96 11.99
C PRO A 84 10.18 -2.47 10.90
N PHE A 85 9.02 -1.85 10.67
CA PHE A 85 8.03 -2.39 9.72
C PHE A 85 8.77 -2.64 8.40
N HIS A 86 9.12 -3.90 8.11
CA HIS A 86 10.12 -4.22 7.09
C HIS A 86 9.60 -3.86 5.69
N ARG A 87 8.30 -3.62 5.57
CA ARG A 87 7.60 -2.69 4.68
C ARG A 87 6.18 -2.54 5.23
N ILE A 88 5.63 -1.32 5.20
CA ILE A 88 4.18 -1.15 5.33
C ILE A 88 3.61 -1.46 3.94
N TYR A 89 3.03 -2.64 3.75
CA TYR A 89 2.33 -2.95 2.52
C TYR A 89 0.89 -2.44 2.61
N ARG A 90 0.36 -1.91 1.50
CA ARG A 90 -1.04 -1.45 1.46
C ARG A 90 -2.03 -2.55 1.83
N ARG A 91 -1.77 -3.80 1.42
CA ARG A 91 -2.60 -4.96 1.79
C ARG A 91 -2.69 -5.12 3.30
N ASP A 92 -1.57 -4.97 4.01
CA ASP A 92 -1.52 -5.16 5.46
C ASP A 92 -2.30 -4.04 6.17
N ILE A 93 -2.26 -2.80 5.63
CA ILE A 93 -3.12 -1.70 6.09
C ILE A 93 -4.59 -2.07 5.87
N TYR A 94 -4.94 -2.58 4.70
CA TYR A 94 -6.33 -2.90 4.35
C TYR A 94 -6.87 -4.02 5.24
N ASP A 95 -6.12 -5.10 5.43
CA ASP A 95 -6.45 -6.20 6.33
C ASP A 95 -6.61 -5.72 7.78
N PHE A 96 -5.71 -4.83 8.23
CA PHE A 96 -5.81 -4.25 9.56
C PHE A 96 -7.05 -3.38 9.73
N VAL A 97 -7.35 -2.50 8.76
CA VAL A 97 -8.53 -1.63 8.78
C VAL A 97 -9.81 -2.44 8.72
N GLU A 98 -9.88 -3.45 7.84
CA GLU A 98 -11.00 -4.38 7.76
C GLU A 98 -11.24 -5.06 9.11
N SER A 99 -10.20 -5.67 9.72
CA SER A 99 -10.34 -6.35 11.01
C SER A 99 -10.70 -5.39 12.14
N LEU A 100 -10.15 -4.18 12.14
CA LEU A 100 -10.47 -3.15 13.12
C LEU A 100 -11.96 -2.80 13.05
N LEU A 101 -12.48 -2.58 11.85
CA LEU A 101 -13.88 -2.21 11.64
C LEU A 101 -14.82 -3.38 11.99
N ASP A 102 -14.47 -4.61 11.61
CA ASP A 102 -15.22 -5.81 11.98
C ASP A 102 -15.32 -5.98 13.51
N ARG A 103 -14.22 -5.75 14.23
CA ARG A 103 -14.18 -5.79 15.70
C ARG A 103 -15.04 -4.72 16.37
N ASN A 104 -15.32 -3.63 15.67
CA ASN A 104 -16.20 -2.55 16.14
C ASN A 104 -17.67 -2.75 15.70
N GLY A 105 -18.04 -3.94 15.20
CA GLY A 105 -19.41 -4.25 14.80
C GLY A 105 -19.84 -3.67 13.45
N LEU A 106 -18.89 -3.18 12.65
CA LEU A 106 -19.14 -2.71 11.29
C LEU A 106 -18.81 -3.81 10.28
N HIS A 107 -19.41 -3.75 9.08
CA HIS A 107 -18.99 -4.61 7.98
C HIS A 107 -17.68 -4.09 7.38
N GLY A 108 -16.53 -4.50 7.94
CA GLY A 108 -15.21 -3.98 7.64
C GLY A 108 -14.86 -4.04 6.15
N TYR A 109 -15.21 -5.15 5.49
CA TYR A 109 -15.04 -5.30 4.04
C TYR A 109 -15.78 -4.21 3.23
N HIS A 110 -17.05 -3.95 3.57
CA HIS A 110 -17.85 -2.92 2.91
C HIS A 110 -17.40 -1.51 3.27
N CYS A 111 -16.99 -1.27 4.51
CA CYS A 111 -16.45 0.02 4.93
C CYS A 111 -15.13 0.39 4.26
N LEU A 112 -14.23 -0.59 4.13
CA LEU A 112 -12.99 -0.41 3.40
C LEU A 112 -13.25 -0.13 1.91
N ARG A 113 -14.21 -0.84 1.31
CA ARG A 113 -14.66 -0.57 -0.07
C ARG A 113 -15.31 0.79 -0.23
N ARG A 114 -16.16 1.22 0.72
CA ARG A 114 -16.75 2.57 0.76
C ARG A 114 -15.64 3.62 0.69
N ALA A 115 -14.61 3.50 1.53
CA ALA A 115 -13.49 4.43 1.54
C ALA A 115 -12.73 4.47 0.19
N ILE A 116 -12.52 3.32 -0.45
CA ILE A 116 -11.91 3.26 -1.79
C ILE A 116 -12.77 3.99 -2.82
N CYS A 117 -14.08 3.74 -2.84
CA CYS A 117 -15.02 4.40 -3.76
C CYS A 117 -15.07 5.91 -3.53
N GLU A 118 -15.15 6.35 -2.27
CA GLU A 118 -15.12 7.77 -1.88
C GLU A 118 -13.84 8.47 -2.36
N MET A 119 -12.66 7.84 -2.18
CA MET A 119 -11.40 8.42 -2.66
C MET A 119 -11.28 8.47 -4.18
N GLN A 120 -11.95 7.55 -4.89
CA GLN A 120 -12.00 7.55 -6.36
C GLN A 120 -12.90 8.68 -6.90
N MET A 121 -13.97 9.02 -6.18
CA MET A 121 -14.87 10.12 -6.55
C MET A 121 -14.26 11.51 -6.34
N ILE A 122 -13.31 11.66 -5.42
CA ILE A 122 -12.59 12.91 -5.23
C ILE A 122 -11.52 13.07 -6.31
N SER A 123 -11.73 13.96 -7.27
CA SER A 123 -10.72 14.33 -8.27
C SER A 123 -9.54 15.07 -7.62
N GLU A 124 -9.82 16.12 -6.85
CA GLU A 124 -8.81 16.98 -6.23
C GLU A 124 -8.96 17.03 -4.70
N PRO A 125 -8.04 16.39 -3.96
CA PRO A 125 -8.06 16.44 -2.49
C PRO A 125 -7.49 17.78 -1.99
N ASN A 126 -8.34 18.59 -1.32
CA ASN A 126 -7.96 19.90 -0.80
C ASN A 126 -7.16 19.82 0.52
N ALA A 127 -7.54 18.90 1.40
CA ALA A 127 -6.95 18.73 2.74
C ALA A 127 -5.75 17.75 2.74
N ILE A 128 -4.82 17.89 3.69
CA ILE A 128 -3.68 16.96 3.82
C ILE A 128 -4.20 15.55 4.11
N TYR A 129 -5.22 15.46 4.96
CA TYR A 129 -5.87 14.20 5.28
C TYR A 129 -6.42 13.48 4.03
N HIS A 130 -7.15 14.19 3.17
CA HIS A 130 -7.68 13.62 1.92
C HIS A 130 -6.55 13.16 0.97
N LYS A 131 -5.44 13.91 0.90
CA LYS A 131 -4.26 13.52 0.12
C LYS A 131 -3.66 12.20 0.65
N LEU A 132 -3.56 12.06 1.97
CA LEU A 132 -3.07 10.83 2.60
C LEU A 132 -4.00 9.64 2.31
N LEU A 133 -5.30 9.81 2.51
CA LEU A 133 -6.28 8.75 2.20
C LEU A 133 -6.21 8.35 0.72
N LYS A 134 -6.10 9.31 -0.20
CA LYS A 134 -5.95 9.03 -1.63
C LYS A 134 -4.66 8.26 -1.94
N ILE A 135 -3.55 8.54 -1.25
CA ILE A 135 -2.30 7.77 -1.39
C ILE A 135 -2.45 6.34 -0.86
N VAL A 136 -3.12 6.16 0.28
CA VAL A 136 -3.32 4.84 0.91
C VAL A 136 -4.25 3.97 0.07
N PHE A 137 -5.37 4.53 -0.37
CA PHE A 137 -6.43 3.81 -1.10
C PHE A 137 -6.26 3.80 -2.62
N ARG A 138 -5.12 4.26 -3.17
CA ARG A 138 -4.86 4.17 -4.60
C ARG A 138 -4.61 2.73 -5.05
N LYS A 139 -5.27 2.30 -6.14
CA LYS A 139 -4.98 1.05 -6.84
C LYS A 139 -3.57 1.10 -7.44
N ILE A 140 -2.64 0.30 -6.91
CA ILE A 140 -1.24 0.24 -7.37
C ILE A 140 -0.79 -1.20 -7.64
N SER A 141 -1.32 -2.19 -6.92
CA SER A 141 -0.88 -3.57 -7.03
C SER A 141 -2.04 -4.57 -7.08
N SER A 142 -1.80 -5.69 -7.76
CA SER A 142 -2.69 -6.86 -7.80
C SER A 142 -2.97 -7.45 -6.41
N ALA A 143 -2.03 -7.30 -5.47
CA ALA A 143 -2.22 -7.75 -4.08
C ALA A 143 -3.39 -7.07 -3.35
N THR A 144 -3.89 -5.95 -3.86
CA THR A 144 -5.05 -5.23 -3.29
C THR A 144 -6.32 -5.38 -4.12
N GLU A 145 -6.30 -6.26 -5.13
CA GLU A 145 -7.41 -6.45 -6.08
C GLU A 145 -8.70 -6.94 -5.43
N ARG A 146 -8.62 -7.68 -4.32
CA ARG A 146 -9.78 -8.10 -3.51
C ARG A 146 -10.74 -6.94 -3.21
N TRP A 147 -10.20 -5.77 -2.85
CA TRP A 147 -11.00 -4.59 -2.51
C TRP A 147 -11.20 -3.65 -3.70
N HIS A 148 -10.26 -3.63 -4.66
CA HIS A 148 -10.30 -2.76 -5.84
C HIS A 148 -11.13 -3.32 -7.02
N ASN A 149 -11.48 -4.60 -7.01
CA ASN A 149 -12.34 -5.22 -8.02
C ASN A 149 -13.81 -4.85 -7.75
N THR A 150 -14.15 -3.61 -8.08
CA THR A 150 -15.45 -2.99 -7.76
C THR A 150 -16.03 -2.32 -9.01
N THR A 151 -17.31 -2.63 -9.29
CA THR A 151 -18.16 -1.93 -10.26
C THR A 151 -18.90 -0.77 -9.58
N ALA A 152 -19.42 0.18 -10.36
CA ALA A 152 -20.19 1.30 -9.82
C ALA A 152 -21.36 0.85 -8.91
N SER A 153 -22.07 -0.22 -9.29
CA SER A 153 -23.14 -0.80 -8.47
C SER A 153 -22.66 -1.32 -7.11
N ASN A 154 -21.50 -1.99 -7.08
CA ASN A 154 -20.91 -2.51 -5.85
C ASN A 154 -20.41 -1.40 -4.90
N CYS A 155 -20.01 -0.25 -5.45
CA CYS A 155 -19.73 0.95 -4.66
C CYS A 155 -20.98 1.44 -3.93
N HIS A 156 -22.12 1.57 -4.63
CA HIS A 156 -23.37 2.01 -4.01
C HIS A 156 -23.82 1.09 -2.87
N ILE A 157 -23.71 -0.23 -3.06
CA ILE A 157 -24.02 -1.20 -2.00
C ILE A 157 -23.10 -0.96 -0.79
N SER A 158 -21.79 -0.82 -1.02
CA SER A 158 -20.82 -0.64 0.08
C SER A 158 -21.01 0.69 0.81
N MET A 159 -21.42 1.75 0.10
CA MET A 159 -21.78 3.05 0.68
C MET A 159 -23.02 2.98 1.56
N ASN A 160 -24.02 2.19 1.17
CA ASN A 160 -25.25 2.01 1.95
C ASN A 160 -25.07 1.08 3.15
N THR A 161 -24.23 0.05 3.02
CA THR A 161 -24.00 -0.95 4.08
C THR A 161 -23.12 -0.40 5.20
N CYS A 162 -22.08 0.37 4.88
CA CYS A 162 -21.21 0.94 5.89
C CYS A 162 -21.71 2.32 6.32
N PRO A 163 -22.02 2.59 7.60
CA PRO A 163 -22.43 3.92 8.06
C PRO A 163 -21.28 4.92 8.18
N LEU A 164 -20.03 4.44 8.22
CA LEU A 164 -18.84 5.26 8.46
C LEU A 164 -18.21 5.73 7.14
N SER A 165 -18.11 7.05 6.96
CA SER A 165 -17.27 7.67 5.91
C SER A 165 -15.91 8.04 6.47
N LEU A 166 -14.84 7.70 5.76
CA LEU A 166 -13.50 8.17 6.11
C LEU A 166 -13.29 9.64 5.73
N LEU A 167 -14.16 10.26 4.93
CA LEU A 167 -14.09 11.68 4.58
C LEU A 167 -14.66 12.60 5.65
N GLU A 168 -15.58 12.09 6.46
CA GLU A 168 -16.29 12.86 7.48
C GLU A 168 -15.55 12.86 8.83
N VAL A 169 -14.41 12.16 8.91
CA VAL A 169 -13.56 12.19 10.09
C VAL A 169 -13.00 13.61 10.24
N SER A 170 -13.36 14.27 11.34
CA SER A 170 -12.96 15.65 11.64
C SER A 170 -11.48 15.89 11.33
N PRO A 171 -11.16 16.83 10.43
CA PRO A 171 -9.79 17.17 10.10
C PRO A 171 -9.23 18.10 11.19
N TYR A 172 -9.12 17.61 12.43
CA TYR A 172 -8.39 18.32 13.50
C TYR A 172 -6.93 18.61 13.12
N THR A 173 -6.42 17.97 12.05
CA THR A 173 -5.10 18.19 11.48
C THR A 173 -5.01 19.33 10.47
N ASP A 174 -6.13 19.86 9.95
CA ASP A 174 -6.17 20.86 8.87
C ASP A 174 -6.75 22.21 9.34
N ILE A 175 -6.51 22.59 10.60
CA ILE A 175 -6.85 23.93 11.09
C ILE A 175 -5.91 24.95 10.42
N VAL A 176 -6.40 25.65 9.41
CA VAL A 176 -5.80 26.89 8.88
C VAL A 176 -6.28 28.07 9.69
#